data_AF-A0A930BCV3-F1
#
_entry.id   AF-A0A930BCV3-F1
#
_cell.length_a   1.000
_cell.length_b   1.000
_cell.length_c   1.000
_cell.angle_alpha   90.00
_cell.angle_beta   90.00
_cell.angle_gamma   90.00
#
_symmetry.space_group_name_H-M   'P 1'
#
loop_
_entity.id
_entity.type
_entity.pdbx_description
1 polymer ?
#
loop_
_entity_poly.entity_id
_entity_poly.type
_entity_poly.pdbx_seq_one_letter_code
_entity_poly.pdbx_strand_id
1 'polypeptide(L)'
;GLQKINGKYYYFDEDGIQQRGWKRINGKLYKFYDDVDGDAYIRGWKKWSDGTESYCYGDGIFATGRQIIDGKEYIFDENGIKQNSDDTHKNLHRIDGRTSVTWNQLAELYKNKAKRNELPKYYLSTDAPTLEAFCKMYIQEAKAENIRAEVAFVQAMKETGWLRYGGDVRIEQNNFAGIGAVGGGAKGHTFATVREGIRGQIQHLKAYANKEPMNNSIVDPRFKYVERGSAKYIEWLGIYENPRKKGWAASKNYGFDIVKMIKSYFGLNI
;
A
#
# COMPACT_ATOMS: atom_id res chain seq x y z
N GLY A 1 0.15 -11.99 31.06
CA GLY A 1 1.04 -10.80 31.02
C GLY A 1 2.42 -11.11 30.44
N LEU A 2 3.37 -10.15 30.45
CA LEU A 2 4.75 -10.35 29.97
C LEU A 2 5.56 -11.15 31.00
N GLN A 3 6.19 -12.25 30.56
CA GLN A 3 6.90 -13.20 31.41
C GLN A 3 8.30 -13.47 30.87
N LYS A 4 9.28 -13.60 31.76
CA LYS A 4 10.65 -14.01 31.42
C LYS A 4 10.87 -15.45 31.89
N ILE A 5 11.04 -16.37 30.94
CA ILE A 5 11.20 -17.80 31.20
C ILE A 5 12.51 -18.23 30.52
N ASN A 6 13.45 -18.78 31.29
CA ASN A 6 14.77 -19.22 30.79
C ASN A 6 15.51 -18.15 29.96
N GLY A 7 15.41 -16.88 30.38
CA GLY A 7 16.05 -15.75 29.70
C GLY A 7 15.33 -15.23 28.45
N LYS A 8 14.27 -15.91 27.99
CA LYS A 8 13.41 -15.48 26.88
C LYS A 8 12.16 -14.77 27.40
N TYR A 9 11.64 -13.83 26.61
CA TYR A 9 10.42 -13.09 26.95
C TYR A 9 9.23 -13.61 26.18
N TYR A 10 8.11 -13.79 26.86
CA TYR A 10 6.85 -14.27 26.31
C TYR A 10 5.70 -13.38 26.79
N TYR A 11 4.64 -13.26 26.01
CA TYR A 11 3.44 -12.56 26.44
C TYR A 11 2.26 -13.51 26.45
N PHE A 12 1.51 -13.52 27.54
CA PHE A 12 0.26 -14.26 27.68
C PHE A 12 -0.88 -13.27 27.90
N ASP A 13 -2.08 -13.57 27.41
CA ASP A 13 -3.28 -12.82 27.76
C ASP A 13 -3.80 -13.19 29.15
N GLU A 14 -5.02 -12.77 29.47
CA GLU A 14 -5.68 -12.99 30.76
C GLU A 14 -6.09 -14.46 30.95
N ASP A 15 -6.36 -15.18 29.86
CA ASP A 15 -6.70 -16.60 29.85
C ASP A 15 -5.46 -17.51 29.89
N GLY A 16 -4.26 -16.91 29.93
CA GLY A 16 -2.99 -17.64 29.91
C GLY A 16 -2.59 -18.15 28.52
N ILE A 17 -3.25 -17.69 27.45
CA ILE A 17 -2.90 -18.06 26.08
C ILE A 17 -1.73 -17.22 25.60
N GLN A 18 -0.73 -17.89 25.04
CA GLN A 18 0.47 -17.24 24.54
C GLN A 18 0.17 -16.40 23.30
N GLN A 19 0.61 -15.16 23.33
CA GLN A 19 0.37 -14.17 22.31
C GLN A 19 1.58 -14.05 21.37
N ARG A 20 1.29 -13.79 20.10
CA ARG A 20 2.25 -13.74 19.00
C ARG A 20 2.17 -12.38 18.30
N GLY A 21 3.13 -12.07 17.43
CA GLY A 21 3.09 -10.85 16.63
C GLY A 21 3.55 -9.58 17.35
N TRP A 22 3.24 -8.43 16.75
CA TRP A 22 3.51 -7.12 17.32
C TRP A 22 2.51 -6.82 18.45
N LYS A 23 3.01 -6.40 19.62
CA LYS A 23 2.19 -6.07 20.79
C LYS A 23 2.69 -4.81 21.47
N ARG A 24 1.76 -3.94 21.86
CA ARG A 24 2.02 -2.82 22.77
C ARG A 24 1.68 -3.25 24.19
N ILE A 25 2.67 -3.21 25.07
CA ILE A 25 2.54 -3.59 26.48
C ILE A 25 3.11 -2.45 27.30
N ASN A 26 2.27 -1.79 28.11
CA ASN A 26 2.64 -0.62 28.91
C ASN A 26 3.36 0.47 28.09
N GLY A 27 2.82 0.79 26.91
CA GLY A 27 3.38 1.80 26.00
C GLY A 27 4.63 1.37 25.21
N LYS A 28 5.22 0.21 25.52
CA LYS A 28 6.40 -0.32 24.84
C LYS A 28 6.01 -1.31 23.75
N LEU A 29 6.72 -1.28 22.63
CA LEU A 29 6.45 -2.13 21.48
C LEU A 29 7.35 -3.38 21.51
N TYR A 30 6.75 -4.56 21.37
CA TYR A 30 7.42 -5.86 21.33
C TYR A 30 6.99 -6.63 20.08
N LYS A 31 7.87 -7.50 19.57
CA LYS A 31 7.54 -8.47 18.51
C LYS A 31 7.86 -9.88 18.99
N PHE A 32 6.81 -10.67 19.19
CA PHE A 32 6.88 -12.11 19.47
C PHE A 32 6.87 -12.87 18.15
N TYR A 33 7.79 -13.83 18.01
CA TYR A 33 7.87 -14.65 16.80
C TYR A 33 6.61 -15.47 16.61
N ASP A 34 6.28 -15.76 15.35
CA ASP A 34 5.13 -16.58 14.98
C ASP A 34 5.50 -18.08 14.91
N ASP A 35 6.69 -18.45 15.39
CA ASP A 35 7.18 -19.81 15.46
C ASP A 35 6.72 -20.55 16.73
N VAL A 36 7.17 -21.79 16.89
CA VAL A 36 6.76 -22.69 17.98
C VAL A 36 7.14 -22.12 19.35
N ASP A 37 8.29 -21.45 19.46
CA ASP A 37 8.75 -20.81 20.69
C ASP A 37 7.92 -19.53 20.96
N GLY A 38 7.85 -18.69 19.93
CA GLY A 38 7.31 -17.33 19.92
C GLY A 38 7.70 -16.49 21.13
N ASP A 39 8.99 -16.56 21.44
CA ASP A 39 9.68 -15.59 22.26
C ASP A 39 9.79 -14.23 21.54
N ALA A 40 10.08 -13.19 22.32
CA ALA A 40 10.34 -11.88 21.79
C ALA A 40 11.69 -11.82 21.08
N TYR A 41 11.78 -11.06 19.98
CA TYR A 41 13.07 -10.59 19.49
C TYR A 41 13.73 -9.71 20.56
N ILE A 42 15.03 -9.86 20.82
CA ILE A 42 15.64 -9.29 22.04
C ILE A 42 16.49 -8.03 21.81
N ARG A 43 17.19 -7.90 20.67
CA ARG A 43 18.08 -6.74 20.43
C ARG A 43 18.53 -6.59 18.97
N GLY A 44 18.93 -5.38 18.59
CA GLY A 44 19.62 -5.06 17.34
C GLY A 44 18.71 -4.73 16.16
N TRP A 45 19.33 -4.51 15.00
CA TRP A 45 18.63 -4.31 13.73
C TRP A 45 17.97 -5.61 13.26
N LYS A 46 16.73 -5.49 12.76
CA LYS A 46 16.00 -6.60 12.17
C LYS A 46 15.42 -6.18 10.82
N LYS A 47 15.78 -6.93 9.77
CA LYS A 47 15.08 -6.88 8.47
C LYS A 47 14.04 -8.00 8.44
N TRP A 48 12.80 -7.64 8.13
CA TRP A 48 11.66 -8.54 8.04
C TRP A 48 11.54 -9.13 6.63
N SER A 49 10.75 -10.19 6.48
CA SER A 49 10.55 -10.88 5.19
C SER A 49 9.89 -10.01 4.12
N ASP A 50 9.17 -8.96 4.54
CA ASP A 50 8.58 -7.96 3.65
C ASP A 50 9.56 -6.83 3.25
N GLY A 51 10.83 -6.95 3.66
CA GLY A 51 11.89 -5.99 3.36
C GLY A 51 11.94 -4.79 4.30
N THR A 52 10.97 -4.63 5.19
CA THR A 52 10.98 -3.55 6.19
C THR A 52 12.05 -3.78 7.26
N GLU A 53 12.50 -2.71 7.91
CA GLU A 53 13.55 -2.77 8.94
C GLU A 53 13.07 -2.15 10.24
N SER A 54 13.49 -2.71 11.36
CA SER A 54 13.20 -2.24 12.71
C SER A 54 14.44 -2.30 13.58
N TYR A 55 14.47 -1.53 14.67
CA TYR A 55 15.55 -1.58 15.64
C TYR A 55 15.02 -1.89 17.04
N CYS A 56 15.66 -2.84 17.72
CA CYS A 56 15.35 -3.21 19.10
C CYS A 56 16.51 -2.82 20.02
N TYR A 57 16.24 -1.98 21.03
CA TYR A 57 17.27 -1.49 21.95
C TYR A 57 17.87 -2.60 22.82
N GLY A 58 17.05 -3.57 23.20
CA GLY A 58 17.33 -4.53 24.26
C GLY A 58 16.03 -4.94 24.94
N ASP A 59 16.03 -6.09 25.61
CA ASP A 59 14.88 -6.66 26.32
C ASP A 59 13.57 -6.72 25.50
N GLY A 60 13.72 -6.77 24.18
CA GLY A 60 12.62 -6.83 23.21
C GLY A 60 11.84 -5.56 22.96
N ILE A 61 12.34 -4.41 23.41
CA ILE A 61 11.69 -3.12 23.19
C ILE A 61 12.15 -2.53 21.84
N PHE A 62 11.19 -2.30 20.95
CA PHE A 62 11.43 -1.70 19.63
C PHE A 62 11.36 -0.17 19.64
N ALA A 63 12.24 0.43 18.84
CA ALA A 63 12.31 1.85 18.59
C ALA A 63 11.08 2.36 17.84
N THR A 64 10.54 3.51 18.27
CA THR A 64 9.48 4.27 17.61
C THR A 64 9.85 5.75 17.58
N GLY A 65 9.41 6.52 16.59
CA GLY A 65 9.74 7.93 16.48
C GLY A 65 11.21 8.20 16.08
N ARG A 66 11.68 9.42 16.34
CA ARG A 66 13.05 9.86 16.02
C ARG A 66 14.04 9.33 17.04
N GLN A 67 15.10 8.65 16.57
CA GLN A 67 16.09 7.97 17.41
C GLN A 67 17.50 8.20 16.86
N ILE A 68 18.49 8.18 17.76
CA ILE A 68 19.91 8.19 17.39
C ILE A 68 20.47 6.82 17.74
N ILE A 69 20.95 6.09 16.74
CA ILE A 69 21.51 4.74 16.86
C ILE A 69 22.90 4.78 16.25
N ASP A 70 23.92 4.42 17.04
CA ASP A 70 25.34 4.45 16.63
C ASP A 70 25.77 5.79 16.01
N GLY A 71 25.30 6.91 16.59
CA GLY A 71 25.63 8.25 16.13
C GLY A 71 24.90 8.71 14.86
N LYS A 72 24.03 7.86 14.29
CA LYS A 72 23.21 8.20 13.12
C LYS A 72 21.73 8.33 13.49
N GLU A 73 21.07 9.29 12.89
CA GLU A 73 19.64 9.52 13.09
C GLU A 73 18.79 8.60 12.23
N TYR A 74 17.76 8.03 12.85
CA TYR A 74 16.74 7.20 12.24
C TYR A 74 15.37 7.64 12.72
N ILE A 75 14.37 7.50 11.86
CA ILE A 75 12.95 7.71 12.23
C ILE A 75 12.26 6.37 12.09
N PHE A 76 11.45 6.01 13.07
CA PHE A 76 10.59 4.84 13.04
C PHE A 76 9.13 5.29 13.15
N ASP A 77 8.22 4.61 12.46
CA ASP A 77 6.79 4.87 12.64
C ASP A 77 6.30 4.34 14.00
N GLU A 78 5.01 4.50 14.27
CA GLU A 78 4.40 4.01 15.50
C GLU A 78 4.52 2.48 15.64
N ASN A 79 4.59 1.74 14.54
CA ASN A 79 4.71 0.29 14.51
C ASN A 79 6.17 -0.19 14.52
N GLY A 80 7.12 0.72 14.75
CA GLY A 80 8.54 0.43 14.89
C GLY A 80 9.24 0.11 13.58
N ILE A 81 8.68 0.52 12.44
CA ILE A 81 9.29 0.35 11.12
C ILE A 81 10.09 1.60 10.74
N LYS A 82 11.36 1.39 10.38
CA LYS A 82 12.31 2.42 9.94
C LYS A 82 11.75 3.14 8.70
N GLN A 83 11.66 4.46 8.81
CA GLN A 83 11.36 5.40 7.75
C GLN A 83 12.68 5.87 7.12
N ASN A 84 12.64 6.22 5.83
CA ASN A 84 13.80 6.78 5.15
C ASN A 84 14.07 8.20 5.66
N SER A 85 15.31 8.50 6.05
CA SER A 85 15.74 9.78 6.63
C SER A 85 15.56 11.00 5.70
N ASP A 86 15.36 10.78 4.40
CA ASP A 86 15.12 11.85 3.40
C ASP A 86 13.66 12.36 3.39
N ASP A 87 12.83 11.93 4.34
CA ASP A 87 11.45 12.39 4.46
C ASP A 87 11.35 13.75 5.18
N THR A 88 11.95 14.77 4.58
CA THR A 88 11.75 16.19 4.97
C THR A 88 10.32 16.66 4.74
N HIS A 89 9.46 15.82 4.14
CA HIS A 89 8.08 16.08 3.79
C HIS A 89 7.11 15.36 4.73
N LYS A 90 7.22 15.61 6.05
CA LYS A 90 6.42 14.97 7.12
C LYS A 90 4.90 14.92 6.93
N ASN A 91 4.37 15.68 5.97
CA ASN A 91 2.94 15.78 5.65
C ASN A 91 2.54 15.10 4.33
N LEU A 92 3.48 14.45 3.63
CA LEU A 92 3.24 13.75 2.38
C LEU A 92 3.26 12.24 2.61
N HIS A 93 2.48 11.51 1.82
CA HIS A 93 2.20 10.11 2.09
C HIS A 93 2.78 9.23 0.99
N ARG A 94 3.49 8.17 1.34
CA ARG A 94 4.16 7.30 0.36
C ARG A 94 3.16 6.47 -0.45
N ILE A 95 3.49 6.25 -1.74
CA ILE A 95 2.75 5.34 -2.63
C ILE A 95 3.10 3.88 -2.31
N ASP A 96 4.39 3.63 -2.07
CA ASP A 96 4.92 2.33 -1.70
C ASP A 96 4.85 2.09 -0.18
N GLY A 97 4.82 0.82 0.20
CA GLY A 97 4.71 0.37 1.57
C GLY A 97 3.61 -0.68 1.77
N ARG A 98 3.50 -1.11 3.02
CA ARG A 98 2.56 -2.15 3.42
C ARG A 98 1.12 -1.65 3.29
N THR A 99 0.30 -2.47 2.63
CA THR A 99 -1.15 -2.29 2.60
C THR A 99 -1.72 -2.31 4.02
N SER A 100 -2.51 -1.30 4.37
CA SER A 100 -3.11 -1.15 5.72
C SER A 100 -4.56 -1.63 5.80
N VAL A 101 -5.19 -1.91 4.65
CA VAL A 101 -6.59 -2.33 4.54
C VAL A 101 -6.73 -3.80 4.15
N THR A 102 -7.84 -4.41 4.53
CA THR A 102 -8.26 -5.74 4.09
C THR A 102 -9.02 -5.68 2.76
N TRP A 103 -9.10 -6.81 2.06
CA TRP A 103 -9.95 -6.91 0.86
C TRP A 103 -11.42 -6.59 1.18
N ASN A 104 -11.90 -6.93 2.38
CA ASN A 104 -13.27 -6.66 2.80
C ASN A 104 -13.52 -5.15 2.98
N GLN A 105 -12.56 -4.41 3.53
CA GLN A 105 -12.65 -2.95 3.61
C GLN A 105 -12.70 -2.30 2.21
N LEU A 106 -11.93 -2.81 1.23
CA LEU A 106 -12.03 -2.35 -0.16
C LEU A 106 -13.42 -2.63 -0.76
N ALA A 107 -13.96 -3.82 -0.50
CA ALA A 107 -15.29 -4.23 -0.97
C ALA A 107 -16.38 -3.35 -0.36
N GLU A 108 -16.37 -3.13 0.96
CA GLU A 108 -17.35 -2.27 1.64
C GLU A 108 -17.28 -0.82 1.17
N LEU A 109 -16.07 -0.30 0.92
CA LEU A 109 -15.90 1.01 0.30
C LEU A 109 -16.59 1.06 -1.07
N TYR A 110 -16.32 0.07 -1.93
CA TYR A 110 -16.95 -0.01 -3.24
C TYR A 110 -18.48 -0.01 -3.12
N LYS A 111 -19.04 -0.87 -2.27
CA LYS A 111 -20.49 -0.98 -2.11
C LYS A 111 -21.13 0.35 -1.70
N ASN A 112 -20.54 1.02 -0.72
CA ASN A 112 -21.03 2.28 -0.19
C ASN A 112 -21.04 3.39 -1.26
N LYS A 113 -19.96 3.52 -2.02
CA LYS A 113 -19.77 4.64 -2.95
C LYS A 113 -20.32 4.38 -4.34
N ALA A 114 -20.21 3.15 -4.84
CA ALA A 114 -20.83 2.73 -6.09
C ALA A 114 -22.35 2.58 -5.98
N LYS A 115 -22.89 2.51 -4.75
CA LYS A 115 -24.32 2.29 -4.43
C LYS A 115 -24.83 0.98 -5.04
N ARG A 116 -24.05 -0.10 -4.91
CA ARG A 116 -24.37 -1.44 -5.41
C ARG A 116 -23.59 -2.51 -4.66
N ASN A 117 -24.15 -3.72 -4.53
CA ASN A 117 -23.51 -4.80 -3.76
C ASN A 117 -22.54 -5.67 -4.58
N GLU A 118 -22.62 -5.58 -5.90
CA GLU A 118 -21.89 -6.43 -6.85
C GLU A 118 -21.17 -5.59 -7.91
N LEU A 119 -20.18 -6.20 -8.56
CA LEU A 119 -19.50 -5.63 -9.71
C LEU A 119 -20.44 -5.50 -10.92
N PRO A 120 -20.13 -4.64 -11.90
CA PRO A 120 -20.84 -4.63 -13.19
C PRO A 120 -20.87 -6.03 -13.83
N LYS A 121 -22.00 -6.36 -14.50
CA LYS A 121 -22.24 -7.68 -15.11
C LYS A 121 -21.12 -8.17 -16.03
N TYR A 122 -20.41 -7.26 -16.70
CA TYR A 122 -19.26 -7.59 -17.54
C TYR A 122 -18.25 -8.50 -16.81
N TYR A 123 -17.97 -8.23 -15.53
CA TYR A 123 -16.95 -8.97 -14.79
C TYR A 123 -17.34 -10.41 -14.44
N LEU A 124 -18.64 -10.76 -14.48
CA LEU A 124 -19.12 -12.10 -14.14
C LEU A 124 -18.50 -13.22 -15.01
N SER A 125 -18.09 -12.89 -16.23
CA SER A 125 -17.45 -13.82 -17.17
C SER A 125 -15.94 -13.61 -17.30
N THR A 126 -15.31 -12.92 -16.35
CA THR A 126 -13.86 -12.65 -16.34
C THR A 126 -13.15 -13.48 -15.25
N ASP A 127 -11.84 -13.27 -15.09
CA ASP A 127 -11.04 -13.85 -14.01
C ASP A 127 -11.37 -13.26 -12.62
N ALA A 128 -12.20 -12.21 -12.53
CA ALA A 128 -12.67 -11.61 -11.28
C ALA A 128 -14.22 -11.55 -11.20
N PRO A 129 -14.92 -12.70 -11.14
CA PRO A 129 -16.38 -12.75 -11.21
C PRO A 129 -17.09 -12.19 -9.97
N THR A 130 -16.38 -11.98 -8.86
CA THR A 130 -16.95 -11.46 -7.62
C THR A 130 -16.19 -10.25 -7.11
N LEU A 131 -16.87 -9.41 -6.32
CA LEU A 131 -16.24 -8.28 -5.65
C LEU A 131 -15.10 -8.73 -4.72
N GLU A 132 -15.27 -9.89 -4.05
CA GLU A 132 -14.23 -10.50 -3.24
C GLU A 132 -12.99 -10.85 -4.09
N ALA A 133 -13.17 -11.53 -5.23
CA ALA A 133 -12.06 -11.89 -6.11
C ALA A 133 -11.31 -10.64 -6.60
N PHE A 134 -12.05 -9.62 -7.04
CA PHE A 134 -11.50 -8.34 -7.48
C PHE A 134 -10.69 -7.63 -6.40
N CYS A 135 -11.24 -7.47 -5.20
CA CYS A 135 -10.55 -6.82 -4.08
C CYS A 135 -9.34 -7.64 -3.59
N LYS A 136 -9.44 -8.98 -3.57
CA LYS A 136 -8.29 -9.86 -3.25
C LYS A 136 -7.17 -9.72 -4.28
N MET A 137 -7.48 -9.56 -5.57
CA MET A 137 -6.47 -9.30 -6.59
C MET A 137 -5.68 -8.02 -6.32
N TYR A 138 -6.35 -6.93 -5.95
CA TYR A 138 -5.67 -5.69 -5.54
C TYR A 138 -4.71 -5.91 -4.38
N ILE A 139 -5.16 -6.59 -3.31
CA ILE A 139 -4.30 -6.90 -2.15
C ILE A 139 -3.08 -7.73 -2.58
N GLN A 140 -3.27 -8.74 -3.43
CA GLN A 140 -2.21 -9.65 -3.87
C GLN A 140 -1.17 -8.95 -4.76
N GLU A 141 -1.60 -8.27 -5.82
CA GLU A 141 -0.70 -7.60 -6.76
C GLU A 141 0.04 -6.44 -6.07
N ALA A 142 -0.65 -5.66 -5.22
CA ALA A 142 -0.04 -4.58 -4.47
C ALA A 142 1.00 -5.10 -3.45
N LYS A 143 0.67 -6.17 -2.70
CA LYS A 143 1.63 -6.83 -1.80
C LYS A 143 2.86 -7.35 -2.54
N ALA A 144 2.67 -7.98 -3.70
CA ALA A 144 3.77 -8.52 -4.48
C ALA A 144 4.80 -7.45 -4.87
N GLU A 145 4.38 -6.20 -5.06
CA GLU A 145 5.26 -5.11 -5.48
C GLU A 145 5.59 -4.10 -4.37
N ASN A 146 5.16 -4.36 -3.12
CA ASN A 146 5.25 -3.42 -1.99
C ASN A 146 4.61 -2.05 -2.30
N ILE A 147 3.42 -2.09 -2.89
CA ILE A 147 2.56 -0.92 -3.12
C ILE A 147 1.36 -1.00 -2.19
N ARG A 148 0.87 0.17 -1.76
CA ARG A 148 -0.28 0.27 -0.87
C ARG A 148 -1.57 0.05 -1.67
N ALA A 149 -2.30 -1.03 -1.38
CA ALA A 149 -3.50 -1.39 -2.13
C ALA A 149 -4.59 -0.32 -2.03
N GLU A 150 -4.71 0.37 -0.88
CA GLU A 150 -5.66 1.47 -0.70
C GLU A 150 -5.42 2.63 -1.67
N VAL A 151 -4.16 2.89 -2.05
CA VAL A 151 -3.80 3.93 -3.02
C VAL A 151 -4.24 3.53 -4.42
N ALA A 152 -3.85 2.33 -4.86
CA ALA A 152 -4.21 1.82 -6.19
C ALA A 152 -5.73 1.67 -6.35
N PHE A 153 -6.41 1.14 -5.33
CA PHE A 153 -7.85 0.93 -5.39
C PHE A 153 -8.62 2.25 -5.42
N VAL A 154 -8.30 3.21 -4.54
CA VAL A 154 -8.96 4.53 -4.54
C VAL A 154 -8.69 5.29 -5.83
N GLN A 155 -7.45 5.24 -6.33
CA GLN A 155 -7.12 5.79 -7.63
C GLN A 155 -7.99 5.17 -8.73
N ALA A 156 -8.10 3.84 -8.78
CA ALA A 156 -8.91 3.17 -9.78
C ALA A 156 -10.39 3.56 -9.72
N MET A 157 -10.95 3.70 -8.51
CA MET A 157 -12.33 4.15 -8.35
C MET A 157 -12.52 5.60 -8.79
N LYS A 158 -11.53 6.46 -8.57
CA LYS A 158 -11.53 7.84 -9.08
C LYS A 158 -11.50 7.88 -10.60
N GLU A 159 -10.60 7.12 -11.23
CA GLU A 159 -10.41 7.07 -12.70
C GLU A 159 -11.61 6.47 -13.42
N THR A 160 -12.20 5.41 -12.88
CA THR A 160 -13.29 4.67 -13.53
C THR A 160 -14.69 5.17 -13.14
N GLY A 161 -14.79 6.15 -12.23
CA GLY A 161 -16.06 6.55 -11.65
C GLY A 161 -16.77 5.36 -10.96
N TRP A 162 -16.05 4.64 -10.10
CA TRP A 162 -16.54 3.44 -9.40
C TRP A 162 -16.93 2.29 -10.33
N LEU A 163 -16.08 2.00 -11.33
CA LEU A 163 -16.28 0.99 -12.37
C LEU A 163 -17.54 1.24 -13.24
N ARG A 164 -18.05 2.47 -13.28
CA ARG A 164 -19.14 2.85 -14.19
C ARG A 164 -18.61 3.14 -15.58
N TYR A 165 -17.39 3.67 -15.65
CA TYR A 165 -16.72 4.20 -16.85
C TYR A 165 -17.55 5.33 -17.47
N GLY A 166 -16.92 6.48 -17.71
CA GLY A 166 -17.61 7.65 -18.26
C GLY A 166 -16.73 8.57 -19.09
N GLY A 167 -15.47 8.16 -19.29
CA GLY A 167 -14.49 8.86 -20.12
C GLY A 167 -14.07 7.99 -21.31
N ASP A 168 -12.83 8.18 -21.76
CA ASP A 168 -12.33 7.51 -22.97
C ASP A 168 -12.15 6.00 -22.82
N VAL A 169 -11.86 5.53 -21.60
CA VAL A 169 -11.65 4.11 -21.28
C VAL A 169 -12.98 3.41 -21.05
N ARG A 170 -13.13 2.22 -21.63
CA ARG A 170 -14.30 1.35 -21.50
C ARG A 170 -14.06 0.18 -20.58
N ILE A 171 -15.15 -0.40 -20.08
CA ILE A 171 -15.12 -1.50 -19.12
C ILE A 171 -14.41 -2.75 -19.66
N GLU A 172 -14.53 -3.03 -20.96
CA GLU A 172 -13.93 -4.19 -21.61
C GLU A 172 -12.40 -4.12 -21.70
N GLN A 173 -11.83 -2.94 -21.44
CA GLN A 173 -10.38 -2.74 -21.54
C GLN A 173 -9.61 -3.23 -20.31
N ASN A 174 -10.30 -3.55 -19.21
CA ASN A 174 -9.68 -3.85 -17.90
C ASN A 174 -8.63 -2.79 -17.50
N ASN A 175 -8.76 -1.54 -17.96
CA ASN A 175 -7.81 -0.48 -17.70
C ASN A 175 -8.35 0.40 -16.56
N PHE A 176 -8.01 0.03 -15.33
CA PHE A 176 -8.54 0.66 -14.13
C PHE A 176 -7.93 2.03 -13.82
N ALA A 177 -6.86 2.41 -14.50
CA ALA A 177 -6.06 3.57 -14.13
C ALA A 177 -5.85 4.57 -15.27
N GLY A 178 -6.60 4.42 -16.38
CA GLY A 178 -6.50 5.35 -17.51
C GLY A 178 -5.18 5.26 -18.27
N ILE A 179 -4.45 4.15 -18.18
CA ILE A 179 -3.09 4.03 -18.75
C ILE A 179 -3.16 4.26 -20.27
N GLY A 180 -2.53 5.35 -20.72
CA GLY A 180 -2.47 5.75 -22.13
C GLY A 180 -3.70 6.50 -22.65
N ALA A 181 -4.71 6.78 -21.82
CA ALA A 181 -5.76 7.72 -22.19
C ALA A 181 -5.24 9.16 -22.07
N VAL A 182 -5.52 9.99 -23.08
CA VAL A 182 -5.01 11.38 -23.14
C VAL A 182 -6.12 12.44 -23.29
N GLY A 183 -7.39 12.04 -23.20
CA GLY A 183 -8.53 12.91 -23.51
C GLY A 183 -8.90 12.90 -24.99
N GLY A 184 -10.14 13.27 -25.30
CA GLY A 184 -10.58 13.52 -26.68
C GLY A 184 -10.81 12.25 -27.52
N GLY A 185 -11.17 11.12 -26.90
CA GLY A 185 -11.52 9.88 -27.59
C GLY A 185 -10.39 8.87 -27.75
N ALA A 186 -9.18 9.17 -27.27
CA ALA A 186 -8.08 8.22 -27.22
C ALA A 186 -8.32 7.16 -26.13
N LYS A 187 -8.75 5.97 -26.54
CA LYS A 187 -9.29 4.90 -25.66
C LYS A 187 -8.32 4.38 -24.59
N GLY A 188 -7.03 4.71 -24.62
CA GLY A 188 -6.02 4.11 -23.75
C GLY A 188 -5.75 2.63 -24.05
N HIS A 189 -4.92 2.00 -23.23
CA HIS A 189 -4.53 0.60 -23.41
C HIS A 189 -5.61 -0.38 -22.93
N THR A 190 -5.51 -1.63 -23.40
CA THR A 190 -6.37 -2.76 -23.01
C THR A 190 -5.50 -3.86 -22.41
N PHE A 191 -6.00 -4.49 -21.35
CA PHE A 191 -5.38 -5.64 -20.69
C PHE A 191 -6.26 -6.87 -20.87
N ALA A 192 -5.66 -8.04 -21.10
CA ALA A 192 -6.42 -9.24 -21.48
C ALA A 192 -7.28 -9.76 -20.32
N THR A 193 -6.83 -9.55 -19.09
CA THR A 193 -7.53 -9.98 -17.87
C THR A 193 -7.67 -8.86 -16.86
N VAL A 194 -8.58 -9.01 -15.91
CA VAL A 194 -8.73 -8.09 -14.78
C VAL A 194 -7.43 -8.06 -13.97
N ARG A 195 -6.82 -9.23 -13.71
CA ARG A 195 -5.55 -9.29 -12.99
C ARG A 195 -4.43 -8.54 -13.70
N GLU A 196 -4.31 -8.65 -15.02
CA GLU A 196 -3.32 -7.88 -15.78
C GLU A 196 -3.57 -6.38 -15.72
N GLY A 197 -4.83 -5.95 -15.78
CA GLY A 197 -5.21 -4.56 -15.60
C GLY A 197 -4.77 -3.98 -14.26
N ILE A 198 -5.04 -4.72 -13.18
CA ILE A 198 -4.61 -4.36 -11.82
C ILE A 198 -3.08 -4.34 -11.75
N ARG A 199 -2.41 -5.37 -12.27
CA ARG A 199 -0.95 -5.45 -12.29
C ARG A 199 -0.31 -4.29 -13.04
N GLY A 200 -0.85 -3.92 -14.20
CA GLY A 200 -0.36 -2.78 -14.99
C GLY A 200 -0.44 -1.48 -14.19
N GLN A 201 -1.54 -1.24 -13.48
CA GLN A 201 -1.67 -0.10 -12.56
C GLN A 201 -0.61 -0.14 -11.45
N ILE A 202 -0.45 -1.27 -10.77
CA ILE A 202 0.51 -1.42 -9.66
C ILE A 202 1.94 -1.18 -10.14
N GLN A 203 2.30 -1.71 -11.32
CA GLN A 203 3.61 -1.49 -11.93
C GLN A 203 3.85 -0.03 -12.26
N HIS A 204 2.85 0.68 -12.79
CA HIS A 204 2.94 2.10 -13.09
C HIS A 204 3.11 2.94 -11.81
N LEU A 205 2.37 2.62 -10.75
CA LEU A 205 2.53 3.27 -9.43
C LEU A 205 3.91 3.02 -8.85
N LYS A 206 4.42 1.78 -8.90
CA LYS A 206 5.78 1.45 -8.45
C LYS A 206 6.86 2.14 -9.29
N ALA A 207 6.64 2.29 -10.59
CA ALA A 207 7.52 3.07 -11.46
C ALA A 207 7.66 4.50 -10.94
N TYR A 208 6.54 5.14 -10.60
CA TYR A 208 6.56 6.47 -9.98
C TYR A 208 7.22 6.49 -8.60
N ALA A 209 6.88 5.54 -7.74
CA ALA A 209 7.26 5.52 -6.33
C ALA A 209 8.77 5.34 -6.11
N ASN A 210 9.42 4.42 -6.84
CA ASN A 210 10.80 4.04 -6.57
C ASN A 210 11.51 3.36 -7.76
N LYS A 211 12.77 2.99 -7.56
CA LYS A 211 13.65 2.34 -8.54
C LYS A 211 13.85 0.82 -8.29
N GLU A 212 13.17 0.23 -7.32
CA GLU A 212 13.29 -1.21 -6.99
C GLU A 212 12.83 -2.10 -8.14
N PRO A 213 13.48 -3.25 -8.41
CA PRO A 213 13.06 -4.14 -9.50
C PRO A 213 11.61 -4.62 -9.33
N MET A 214 10.96 -4.96 -10.45
CA MET A 214 9.64 -5.61 -10.43
C MET A 214 9.78 -7.06 -10.01
N ASN A 215 8.84 -7.54 -9.21
CA ASN A 215 8.80 -8.95 -8.80
C ASN A 215 8.01 -9.81 -9.80
N ASN A 216 7.01 -9.22 -10.46
CA ASN A 216 6.24 -9.85 -11.52
C ASN A 216 6.67 -9.35 -12.91
N SER A 217 6.36 -10.14 -13.94
CA SER A 217 6.55 -9.76 -15.34
C SER A 217 5.83 -8.46 -15.69
N ILE A 218 6.51 -7.55 -16.38
CA ILE A 218 5.97 -6.23 -16.75
C ILE A 218 4.86 -6.40 -17.80
N VAL A 219 3.67 -5.91 -17.48
CA VAL A 219 2.49 -5.87 -18.37
C VAL A 219 2.06 -4.44 -18.69
N ASP A 220 2.49 -3.44 -17.91
CA ASP A 220 2.24 -2.03 -18.21
C ASP A 220 2.96 -1.59 -19.51
N PRO A 221 2.22 -1.29 -20.60
CA PRO A 221 2.81 -0.92 -21.89
C PRO A 221 3.59 0.40 -21.83
N ARG A 222 3.30 1.22 -20.82
CA ARG A 222 3.91 2.54 -20.63
C ARG A 222 5.02 2.56 -19.59
N PHE A 223 5.34 1.41 -18.99
CA PHE A 223 6.33 1.31 -17.92
C PHE A 223 7.67 1.97 -18.29
N LYS A 224 8.15 1.71 -19.52
CA LYS A 224 9.40 2.27 -20.05
C LYS A 224 9.41 3.80 -20.24
N TYR A 225 8.24 4.43 -20.29
CA TYR A 225 8.11 5.89 -20.45
C TYR A 225 8.07 6.62 -19.10
N VAL A 226 7.88 5.90 -18.00
CA VAL A 226 7.89 6.51 -16.67
C VAL A 226 9.32 6.70 -16.21
N GLU A 227 9.68 7.94 -15.89
CA GLU A 227 10.93 8.21 -15.20
C GLU A 227 10.85 7.65 -13.78
N ARG A 228 11.61 6.59 -13.50
CA ARG A 228 11.45 5.82 -12.27
C ARG A 228 11.86 6.59 -11.01
N GLY A 229 11.04 6.51 -9.96
CA GLY A 229 11.22 7.27 -8.72
C GLY A 229 10.93 8.77 -8.86
N SER A 230 10.11 9.17 -9.84
CA SER A 230 9.78 10.58 -10.09
C SER A 230 8.65 11.13 -9.23
N ALA A 231 7.83 10.28 -8.60
CA ALA A 231 6.76 10.69 -7.69
C ALA A 231 6.67 9.71 -6.52
N LYS A 232 7.47 9.94 -5.47
CA LYS A 232 7.55 9.09 -4.27
C LYS A 232 6.28 9.13 -3.40
N TYR A 233 5.60 10.28 -3.39
CA TYR A 233 4.42 10.53 -2.56
C TYR A 233 3.14 10.59 -3.40
N ILE A 234 2.01 10.21 -2.81
CA ILE A 234 0.68 10.20 -3.45
C ILE A 234 0.35 11.58 -3.98
N GLU A 235 0.64 12.63 -3.22
CA GLU A 235 0.44 14.04 -3.61
C GLU A 235 1.17 14.40 -4.91
N TRP A 236 2.34 13.80 -5.14
CA TRP A 236 3.16 14.02 -6.32
C TRP A 236 2.73 13.21 -7.54
N LEU A 237 1.65 12.43 -7.43
CA LEU A 237 0.94 11.93 -8.62
C LEU A 237 0.29 13.09 -9.40
N GLY A 238 0.04 14.24 -8.77
CA GLY A 238 -0.31 15.48 -9.48
C GLY A 238 0.94 16.16 -10.04
N ILE A 239 0.95 16.42 -11.36
CA ILE A 239 2.09 17.07 -12.05
C ILE A 239 2.38 18.47 -11.49
N TYR A 240 1.35 19.22 -11.10
CA TYR A 240 1.53 20.57 -10.58
C TYR A 240 2.20 20.58 -9.21
N GLU A 241 1.84 19.64 -8.36
CA GLU A 241 2.28 19.51 -6.97
C GLU A 241 3.64 18.81 -6.85
N ASN A 242 4.03 18.03 -7.86
CA ASN A 242 5.35 17.42 -7.91
C ASN A 242 6.44 18.46 -8.24
N PRO A 243 7.49 18.62 -7.41
CA PRO A 243 8.63 19.50 -7.70
C PRO A 243 9.32 19.21 -9.04
N ARG A 244 9.27 17.95 -9.50
CA ARG A 244 9.88 17.49 -10.75
C ARG A 244 8.98 17.68 -11.97
N LYS A 245 7.74 18.17 -11.78
CA LYS A 245 6.71 18.28 -12.84
C LYS A 245 6.49 16.98 -13.62
N LYS A 246 6.61 15.85 -12.91
CA LYS A 246 6.25 14.51 -13.36
C LYS A 246 5.07 14.04 -12.51
N GLY A 247 4.27 13.12 -13.02
CA GLY A 247 3.12 12.63 -12.27
C GLY A 247 2.12 11.94 -13.17
N TRP A 248 1.15 11.30 -12.53
CA TRP A 248 0.08 10.56 -13.18
C TRP A 248 -0.87 11.48 -13.97
N ALA A 249 -1.27 12.59 -13.37
CA ALA A 249 -2.31 13.45 -13.91
C ALA A 249 -1.90 14.92 -13.95
N ALA A 250 -2.39 15.61 -14.99
CA ALA A 250 -2.21 17.04 -15.15
C ALA A 250 -3.23 17.86 -14.35
N SER A 251 -4.26 17.27 -13.74
CA SER A 251 -5.20 18.01 -12.91
C SER A 251 -4.55 18.47 -11.61
N LYS A 252 -4.83 19.73 -11.21
CA LYS A 252 -4.41 20.26 -9.91
C LYS A 252 -5.01 19.43 -8.79
N ASN A 253 -4.28 19.29 -7.69
CA ASN A 253 -4.67 18.56 -6.48
C ASN A 253 -4.95 17.06 -6.70
N TYR A 254 -4.58 16.46 -7.84
CA TYR A 254 -4.93 15.07 -8.14
C TYR A 254 -4.55 14.10 -7.02
N GLY A 255 -3.31 14.18 -6.56
CA GLY A 255 -2.79 13.35 -5.47
C GLY A 255 -3.41 13.69 -4.11
N PHE A 256 -3.61 14.98 -3.82
CA PHE A 256 -4.27 15.43 -2.59
C PHE A 256 -5.70 14.92 -2.47
N ASP A 257 -6.44 14.86 -3.57
CA ASP A 257 -7.78 14.28 -3.60
C ASP A 257 -7.75 12.80 -3.26
N ILE A 258 -6.79 12.03 -3.79
CA ILE A 258 -6.63 10.61 -3.47
C ILE A 258 -6.37 10.44 -1.97
N VAL A 259 -5.46 11.25 -1.41
CA VAL A 259 -5.18 11.25 0.04
C VAL A 259 -6.45 11.56 0.83
N LYS A 260 -7.19 12.61 0.46
CA LYS A 260 -8.45 12.98 1.11
C LYS A 260 -9.49 11.85 1.04
N MET A 261 -9.60 11.18 -0.10
CA MET A 261 -10.48 10.03 -0.27
C MET A 261 -10.08 8.88 0.67
N ILE A 262 -8.80 8.51 0.71
CA ILE A 262 -8.31 7.44 1.60
C ILE A 262 -8.58 7.79 3.07
N LYS A 263 -8.24 9.00 3.51
CA LYS A 263 -8.48 9.48 4.89
C LYS A 263 -9.98 9.43 5.23
N SER A 264 -10.84 9.94 4.33
CA SER A 264 -12.28 9.96 4.54
C SER A 264 -12.92 8.57 4.56
N TYR A 265 -12.36 7.60 3.84
CA TYR A 265 -13.03 6.33 3.59
C TYR A 265 -12.58 5.23 4.55
N PHE A 266 -11.33 5.28 4.99
CA PHE A 266 -10.77 4.26 5.86
C PHE A 266 -10.41 4.78 7.25
N GLY A 267 -10.56 6.09 7.51
CA GLY A 267 -10.18 6.69 8.80
C GLY A 267 -8.67 6.60 9.08
N LEU A 268 -7.87 6.36 8.04
CA LEU A 268 -6.43 6.17 8.16
C LEU A 268 -5.76 7.53 8.27
N ASN A 269 -4.86 7.66 9.24
CA ASN A 269 -3.78 8.64 9.17
C ASN A 269 -2.69 8.04 8.28
N ILE A 270 -3.00 7.92 6.99
CA ILE A 270 -2.01 7.56 5.97
C ILE A 270 -0.91 8.60 5.93
#